data_AF-A0AAN4YAY8-F1
#
_entry.id   AF-A0AAN4YAY8-F1
#
_cell.length_a   1.000
_cell.length_b   1.000
_cell.length_c   1.000
_cell.angle_alpha   90.00
_cell.angle_beta   90.00
_cell.angle_gamma   90.00
#
_symmetry.space_group_name_H-M   'P 1'
#
loop_
_entity.id
_entity.type
_entity.pdbx_description
1 polymer ?
#
loop_
_entity_poly.entity_id
_entity_poly.type
_entity_poly.pdbx_seq_one_letter_code
_entity_poly.pdbx_strand_id
1 'polypeptide(L)'
;MGWMKRKALNIATVTLSVHQYADEKDPKVLHVNIDQTVTGGIPGTTEHRITDWEGREHDDHVFGKVRGQSRLIRGSKGDDGKFRPNVEIATKTDDEDVKKFLKGEILADGKDTEGFVADNVGEEYGEGESLFLQSFVQNLDSTGGWTAEQVRIPCYVNLRIGARSLQILTLTL
;
A
#
# COMPACT_ATOMS: atom_id res chain seq x y z
N MET A 1 -8.11 -23.38 -2.61
CA MET A 1 -7.13 -23.64 -1.51
C MET A 1 -7.53 -24.85 -0.67
N GLY A 2 -6.61 -25.79 -0.40
CA GLY A 2 -6.87 -27.00 0.42
C GLY A 2 -6.68 -26.79 1.93
N TRP A 3 -7.27 -27.65 2.79
CA TRP A 3 -7.25 -27.52 4.26
C TRP A 3 -5.83 -27.49 4.86
N MET A 4 -4.91 -28.28 4.31
CA MET A 4 -3.52 -28.34 4.78
C MET A 4 -2.76 -27.03 4.50
N LYS A 5 -2.95 -26.44 3.32
CA LYS A 5 -2.36 -25.15 2.96
C LYS A 5 -2.87 -24.03 3.87
N ARG A 6 -4.15 -24.05 4.23
CA ARG A 6 -4.75 -23.09 5.18
C ARG A 6 -4.18 -23.18 6.59
N LYS A 7 -3.88 -24.39 7.10
CA LYS A 7 -3.20 -24.56 8.40
C LYS A 7 -1.73 -24.14 8.36
N ALA A 8 -1.02 -24.44 7.27
CA ALA A 8 0.38 -24.05 7.12
C ALA A 8 0.56 -22.53 7.08
N LEU A 9 -0.32 -21.81 6.35
CA LEU A 9 -0.31 -20.34 6.32
C LEU A 9 -0.56 -19.69 7.69
N ASN A 10 -1.32 -20.34 8.58
CA ASN A 10 -1.58 -19.82 9.93
C ASN A 10 -0.35 -19.86 10.86
N ILE A 11 0.61 -20.73 10.58
CA ILE A 11 1.81 -20.92 11.42
C ILE A 11 3.02 -20.20 10.81
N ALA A 12 2.91 -19.77 9.55
CA ALA A 12 4.01 -19.19 8.83
C ALA A 12 4.06 -17.66 8.99
N THR A 13 5.17 -17.16 9.53
CA THR A 13 5.58 -15.76 9.40
C THR A 13 5.99 -15.47 7.95
N VAL A 14 5.46 -14.39 7.39
CA VAL A 14 5.87 -13.83 6.10
C VAL A 14 6.82 -12.65 6.35
N THR A 15 8.01 -12.71 5.75
CA THR A 15 9.01 -11.65 5.76
C THR A 15 8.97 -10.95 4.41
N LEU A 16 8.89 -9.62 4.40
CA LEU A 16 8.90 -8.81 3.19
C LEU A 16 10.23 -8.05 3.12
N SER A 17 11.02 -8.30 2.08
CA SER A 17 12.22 -7.51 1.77
C SER A 17 11.84 -6.47 0.72
N VAL A 18 11.88 -5.19 1.09
CA VAL A 18 11.46 -4.09 0.22
C VAL A 18 12.68 -3.31 -0.24
N HIS A 19 12.91 -3.30 -1.56
CA HIS A 19 13.95 -2.54 -2.22
C HIS A 19 13.31 -1.42 -3.04
N GLN A 20 13.73 -0.19 -2.83
CA GLN A 20 13.19 0.98 -3.52
C GLN A 20 14.32 1.78 -4.17
N TYR A 21 14.14 2.15 -5.43
CA TYR A 21 15.12 2.95 -6.19
C TYR A 21 14.41 3.82 -7.25
N ALA A 22 15.07 4.90 -7.68
CA ALA A 22 14.56 5.78 -8.72
C ALA A 22 14.80 5.17 -10.12
N ASP A 23 13.88 5.44 -11.05
CA ASP A 23 14.02 5.05 -12.45
C ASP A 23 15.20 5.77 -13.11
N GLU A 24 15.85 5.10 -14.06
CA GLU A 24 17.04 5.62 -14.75
C GLU A 24 16.70 6.79 -15.70
N LYS A 25 15.49 6.79 -16.28
CA LYS A 25 15.05 7.79 -17.26
C LYS A 25 14.34 8.96 -16.60
N ASP A 26 13.53 8.69 -15.58
CA ASP A 26 12.85 9.71 -14.79
C ASP A 26 13.07 9.47 -13.28
N PRO A 27 13.95 10.24 -12.62
CA PRO A 27 14.19 10.11 -11.19
C PRO A 27 12.94 10.31 -10.31
N LYS A 28 11.86 10.88 -10.85
CA LYS A 28 10.57 11.03 -10.17
C LYS A 28 9.69 9.78 -10.23
N VAL A 29 10.09 8.75 -10.98
CA VAL A 29 9.43 7.46 -10.97
C VAL A 29 10.22 6.54 -10.04
N LEU A 30 9.54 5.95 -9.05
CA LEU A 30 10.15 5.02 -8.11
C LEU A 30 9.76 3.59 -8.45
N HIS A 31 10.76 2.72 -8.47
CA HIS A 31 10.61 1.27 -8.50
C HIS A 31 10.59 0.76 -7.06
N VAL A 32 9.63 -0.10 -6.75
CA VAL A 32 9.48 -0.76 -5.46
C VAL A 32 9.40 -2.26 -5.71
N ASN A 33 10.47 -2.96 -5.39
CA ASN A 33 10.56 -4.41 -5.46
C ASN A 33 10.30 -4.99 -4.07
N ILE A 34 9.41 -5.98 -4.00
CA ILE A 34 9.06 -6.66 -2.76
C ILE A 34 9.26 -8.15 -2.94
N ASP A 35 10.21 -8.71 -2.20
CA ASP A 35 10.44 -10.16 -2.14
C ASP A 35 9.85 -10.71 -0.85
N GLN A 36 8.90 -11.64 -0.99
CA GLN A 36 8.28 -12.30 0.14
C GLN A 36 9.02 -13.61 0.44
N THR A 37 9.35 -13.85 1.71
CA THR A 37 9.91 -15.11 2.19
C THR A 37 9.06 -15.63 3.33
N VAL A 38 8.62 -16.87 3.22
CA VAL A 38 7.82 -17.55 4.23
C VAL A 38 8.75 -18.29 5.21
N THR A 39 8.29 -18.51 6.44
CA THR A 39 9.05 -19.19 7.50
C THR A 39 9.73 -20.47 7.00
N GLY A 40 11.01 -20.64 7.37
CA GLY A 40 11.85 -21.71 6.86
C GLY A 40 12.59 -21.39 5.55
N GLY A 41 12.56 -20.12 5.09
CA GLY A 41 13.29 -19.69 3.89
C GLY A 41 12.60 -20.07 2.58
N ILE A 42 11.31 -20.43 2.64
CA ILE A 42 10.53 -20.79 1.46
C ILE A 42 10.26 -19.50 0.68
N PRO A 43 10.71 -19.37 -0.57
CA PRO A 43 10.41 -18.19 -1.38
C PRO A 43 8.90 -18.10 -1.59
N GLY A 44 8.35 -16.93 -1.30
CA GLY A 44 6.95 -16.59 -1.52
C GLY A 44 6.78 -15.98 -2.92
N THR A 45 6.12 -14.83 -2.97
CA THR A 45 5.88 -14.06 -4.19
C THR A 45 6.93 -12.94 -4.33
N THR A 46 7.17 -12.51 -5.55
CA THR A 46 7.98 -11.31 -5.84
C THR A 46 7.11 -10.34 -6.60
N GLU A 47 7.04 -9.10 -6.14
CA GLU A 47 6.22 -8.05 -6.71
C GLU A 47 7.09 -6.87 -7.15
N HIS A 48 6.92 -6.44 -8.40
CA HIS A 48 7.57 -5.25 -8.95
C HIS A 48 6.52 -4.17 -9.16
N ARG A 49 6.67 -3.03 -8.47
CA ARG A 49 5.77 -1.88 -8.57
C ARG A 49 6.53 -0.66 -9.07
N ILE A 50 5.85 0.17 -9.85
CA ILE A 50 6.37 1.43 -10.38
C ILE A 50 5.36 2.52 -10.02
N THR A 51 5.83 3.70 -9.60
CA THR A 51 4.97 4.80 -9.13
C THR A 51 4.44 5.69 -10.26
N ASP A 52 4.10 5.11 -11.40
CA ASP A 52 3.58 5.79 -12.59
C ASP A 52 2.06 5.66 -12.76
N TRP A 53 1.40 4.97 -11.82
CA TRP A 53 -0.02 4.64 -11.87
C TRP A 53 -0.43 3.79 -13.08
N GLU A 54 0.51 3.13 -13.76
CA GLU A 54 0.17 2.21 -14.84
C GLU A 54 -0.16 0.82 -14.29
N GLY A 55 -1.37 0.35 -14.57
CA GLY A 55 -1.84 -0.97 -14.16
C GLY A 55 -1.14 -2.10 -14.91
N ARG A 56 -0.39 -2.93 -14.16
CA ARG A 56 0.38 -4.08 -14.66
C ARG A 56 -0.22 -5.38 -14.15
N GLU A 57 -0.37 -6.35 -15.06
CA GLU A 57 -0.88 -7.68 -14.72
C GLU A 57 0.22 -8.56 -14.17
N HIS A 58 -0.13 -9.39 -13.18
CA HIS A 58 0.74 -10.38 -12.57
C HIS A 58 -0.08 -11.64 -12.26
N ASP A 59 0.45 -12.80 -12.63
CA ASP A 59 -0.11 -14.09 -12.26
C ASP A 59 0.54 -14.57 -10.96
N ASP A 60 -0.23 -14.51 -9.87
CA ASP A 60 0.22 -14.89 -8.54
C ASP A 60 -0.35 -16.25 -8.14
N HIS A 61 0.49 -17.13 -7.59
CA HIS A 61 0.08 -18.49 -7.22
C HIS A 61 -0.80 -18.55 -5.95
N VAL A 62 -0.85 -17.47 -5.17
CA VAL A 62 -1.69 -17.29 -3.98
C VAL A 62 -2.96 -16.50 -4.33
N PHE A 63 -2.81 -15.43 -5.10
CA PHE A 63 -3.85 -14.42 -5.35
C PHE A 63 -4.54 -14.52 -6.71
N GLY A 64 -4.07 -15.41 -7.59
CA GLY A 64 -4.59 -15.57 -8.95
C GLY A 64 -4.11 -14.45 -9.87
N LYS A 65 -4.87 -14.18 -10.93
CA LYS A 65 -4.51 -13.14 -11.88
C LYS A 65 -4.91 -11.77 -11.33
N VAL A 66 -3.94 -10.89 -11.11
CA VAL A 66 -4.17 -9.56 -10.53
C VAL A 66 -3.64 -8.45 -11.43
N ARG A 67 -4.17 -7.24 -11.27
CA ARG A 67 -3.64 -6.00 -11.87
C ARG A 67 -3.31 -5.01 -10.76
N GLY A 68 -2.03 -4.66 -10.64
CA GLY A 68 -1.53 -3.71 -9.66
C GLY A 68 -1.07 -2.39 -10.28
N GLN A 69 -1.28 -1.29 -9.57
CA GLN A 69 -0.74 0.03 -9.89
C GLN A 69 -0.33 0.76 -8.61
N SER A 70 0.60 1.70 -8.71
CA SER A 70 1.06 2.50 -7.56
C SER A 70 1.42 3.91 -7.98
N ARG A 71 1.26 4.88 -7.08
CA ARG A 71 1.63 6.28 -7.31
C ARG A 71 2.03 6.94 -5.99
N LEU A 72 2.77 8.03 -6.11
CA LEU A 72 3.00 8.94 -5.00
C LEU A 72 1.88 9.98 -4.96
N ILE A 73 1.43 10.32 -3.76
CA ILE A 73 0.42 11.35 -3.50
C ILE A 73 0.93 12.28 -2.40
N ARG A 74 0.45 13.53 -2.41
CA ARG A 74 0.72 14.52 -1.37
C ARG A 74 -0.23 14.37 -0.19
N GLY A 75 0.15 14.96 0.94
CA GLY A 75 -0.78 15.21 2.04
C GLY A 75 -1.37 16.61 1.99
N SER A 76 -2.46 16.81 2.72
CA SER A 76 -2.97 18.14 3.07
C SER A 76 -3.65 18.11 4.44
N LYS A 77 -3.92 19.31 4.97
CA LYS A 77 -4.72 19.47 6.17
C LYS A 77 -6.20 19.44 5.81
N GLY A 78 -6.96 18.60 6.51
CA GLY A 78 -8.42 18.64 6.46
C GLY A 78 -8.99 19.84 7.20
N ASP A 79 -10.32 19.98 7.16
CA ASP A 79 -11.04 21.06 7.84
C ASP A 79 -10.87 21.04 9.36
N ASP A 80 -10.53 19.87 9.92
CA ASP A 80 -10.21 19.68 11.34
C ASP A 80 -8.75 20.02 11.69
N GLY A 81 -7.97 20.53 10.72
CA GLY A 81 -6.57 20.92 10.87
C GLY A 81 -5.58 19.75 10.91
N LYS A 82 -6.06 18.49 10.83
CA LYS A 82 -5.20 17.30 10.87
C LYS A 82 -4.65 17.00 9.48
N PHE A 83 -3.36 16.69 9.42
CA PHE A 83 -2.65 16.41 8.17
C PHE A 83 -2.80 14.94 7.76
N ARG A 84 -3.24 14.70 6.52
CA ARG A 84 -3.59 13.37 5.99
C ARG A 84 -3.24 13.22 4.51
N PRO A 85 -3.16 12.00 3.97
CA PRO A 85 -2.95 11.76 2.54
C PRO A 85 -4.14 12.26 1.70
N ASN A 86 -3.85 12.91 0.57
CA ASN A 86 -4.86 13.28 -0.42
C ASN A 86 -5.18 12.10 -1.34
N VAL A 87 -5.76 11.05 -0.76
CA VAL A 87 -6.08 9.84 -1.51
C VAL A 87 -7.38 10.01 -2.28
N GLU A 88 -7.32 9.77 -3.58
CA GLU A 88 -8.49 9.45 -4.38
C GLU A 88 -8.64 7.92 -4.37
N ILE A 89 -9.72 7.45 -3.73
CA ILE A 89 -9.96 6.04 -3.47
C ILE A 89 -10.30 5.34 -4.78
N ALA A 90 -9.52 4.31 -5.12
CA ALA A 90 -9.76 3.48 -6.31
C ALA A 90 -10.73 2.32 -6.02
N THR A 91 -10.77 1.87 -4.76
CA THR A 91 -11.68 0.82 -4.29
C THR A 91 -13.13 1.25 -4.42
N LYS A 92 -13.93 0.43 -5.12
CA LYS A 92 -15.38 0.65 -5.24
C LYS A 92 -16.07 0.11 -3.99
N THR A 93 -16.46 1.02 -3.09
CA THR A 93 -17.17 0.68 -1.86
C THR A 93 -18.17 1.78 -1.49
N ASP A 94 -19.32 1.37 -0.98
CA ASP A 94 -20.31 2.27 -0.38
C ASP A 94 -20.11 2.42 1.14
N ASP A 95 -19.16 1.68 1.72
CA ASP A 95 -18.83 1.74 3.14
C ASP A 95 -18.05 3.03 3.47
N GLU A 96 -18.69 3.90 4.24
CA GLU A 96 -18.11 5.18 4.66
C GLU A 96 -16.94 5.03 5.63
N ASP A 97 -16.93 4.00 6.47
CA ASP A 97 -15.83 3.78 7.41
C ASP A 97 -14.58 3.31 6.67
N VAL A 98 -14.74 2.49 5.62
CA VAL A 98 -13.61 2.15 4.72
C VAL A 98 -13.05 3.40 4.05
N LYS A 99 -13.91 4.31 3.58
CA LYS A 99 -13.46 5.57 2.94
C LYS A 99 -12.71 6.46 3.93
N LYS A 100 -13.25 6.64 5.13
CA LYS A 100 -12.61 7.39 6.21
C LYS A 100 -11.28 6.77 6.61
N PHE A 101 -11.23 5.44 6.72
CA PHE A 101 -10.01 4.73 7.07
C PHE A 101 -8.90 4.92 6.00
N LEU A 102 -9.23 4.78 4.71
CA LEU A 102 -8.27 4.97 3.62
C LEU A 102 -7.75 6.42 3.54
N LYS A 103 -8.60 7.40 3.83
CA LYS A 103 -8.20 8.81 3.98
C LYS A 103 -7.41 9.10 5.25
N GLY A 104 -7.29 8.12 6.15
CA GLY A 104 -6.65 8.28 7.45
C GLY A 104 -7.44 9.19 8.37
N GLU A 105 -8.77 9.25 8.28
CA GLU A 105 -9.63 9.98 9.21
C GLU A 105 -9.85 9.19 10.51
N ILE A 106 -9.96 7.87 10.38
CA ILE A 106 -10.13 6.93 11.48
C ILE A 106 -9.05 5.83 11.47
N LEU A 107 -8.81 5.25 12.63
CA LEU A 107 -8.01 4.06 12.84
C LEU A 107 -8.83 2.79 12.55
N ALA A 108 -8.17 1.64 12.55
CA ALA A 108 -8.80 0.34 12.31
C ALA A 108 -9.87 -0.04 13.34
N ASP A 109 -9.81 0.55 14.54
CA ASP A 109 -10.81 0.37 15.60
C ASP A 109 -11.95 1.39 15.54
N GLY A 110 -12.00 2.20 14.47
CA GLY A 110 -13.03 3.22 14.24
C GLY A 110 -12.82 4.52 15.01
N LYS A 111 -11.74 4.66 15.79
CA LYS A 111 -11.44 5.90 16.51
C LYS A 111 -10.79 6.94 15.61
N ASP A 112 -10.98 8.21 15.94
CA ASP A 112 -10.29 9.31 15.28
C ASP A 112 -8.76 9.15 15.31
N THR A 113 -8.12 9.54 14.22
CA THR A 113 -6.66 9.69 14.19
C THR A 113 -6.22 11.04 14.77
N GLU A 114 -4.95 11.15 15.19
CA GLU A 114 -4.27 12.43 15.43
C GLU A 114 -3.75 13.08 14.14
N GLY A 115 -3.77 12.33 13.02
CA GLY A 115 -3.17 12.74 11.76
C GLY A 115 -1.69 12.34 11.67
N PHE A 116 -1.06 12.70 10.57
CA PHE A 116 0.37 12.47 10.33
C PHE A 116 1.17 13.73 10.64
N VAL A 117 2.44 13.54 11.02
CA VAL A 117 3.39 14.66 11.09
C VAL A 117 3.78 15.02 9.66
N ALA A 118 3.60 16.28 9.29
CA ALA A 118 4.00 16.78 7.98
C ALA A 118 5.51 17.02 7.96
N ASP A 119 6.19 16.38 7.01
CA ASP A 119 7.59 16.62 6.69
C ASP A 119 7.73 17.34 5.34
N ASN A 120 8.72 18.21 5.24
CA ASN A 120 9.09 18.91 4.00
C ASN A 120 10.00 18.02 3.15
N VAL A 121 9.43 17.00 2.54
CA VAL A 121 10.15 16.04 1.70
C VAL A 121 9.55 15.94 0.30
N GLY A 122 10.43 15.68 -0.65
CA GLY A 122 10.05 15.39 -2.02
C GLY A 122 9.70 16.62 -2.85
N GLU A 123 10.31 17.79 -2.63
CA GLU A 123 10.08 19.00 -3.43
C GLU A 123 10.20 18.74 -4.95
N GLU A 124 11.04 17.78 -5.34
CA GLU A 124 11.21 17.30 -6.71
C GLU A 124 9.92 16.70 -7.33
N TYR A 125 8.97 16.26 -6.50
CA TYR A 125 7.66 15.74 -6.88
C TYR A 125 6.56 16.82 -6.96
N GLY A 126 6.93 18.11 -6.91
CA GLY A 126 6.02 19.25 -7.06
C GLY A 126 5.72 19.95 -5.74
N GLU A 127 4.78 20.90 -5.74
CA GLU A 127 4.38 21.60 -4.52
C GLU A 127 3.60 20.68 -3.58
N GLY A 128 3.82 20.82 -2.27
CA GLY A 128 3.09 20.09 -1.23
C GLY A 128 3.99 19.52 -0.13
N GLU A 129 3.37 19.22 1.01
CA GLU A 129 4.05 18.62 2.16
C GLU A 129 3.93 17.09 2.10
N SER A 130 5.01 16.42 2.50
CA SER A 130 5.12 14.96 2.61
C SER A 130 4.82 14.17 1.33
N LEU A 131 5.16 12.89 1.35
CA LEU A 131 4.79 11.95 0.30
C LEU A 131 4.16 10.72 0.92
N PHE A 132 3.15 10.20 0.26
CA PHE A 132 2.54 8.91 0.57
C PHE A 132 2.55 8.05 -0.68
N LEU A 133 2.79 6.75 -0.51
CA LEU A 133 2.67 5.74 -1.55
C LEU A 133 1.27 5.14 -1.48
N GLN A 134 0.49 5.34 -2.54
CA GLN A 134 -0.77 4.64 -2.77
C GLN A 134 -0.50 3.43 -3.67
N SER A 135 -0.94 2.26 -3.24
CA SER A 135 -0.90 1.03 -4.02
C SER A 135 -2.31 0.45 -4.12
N PHE A 136 -2.73 0.12 -5.34
CA PHE A 136 -4.03 -0.48 -5.63
C PHE A 136 -3.82 -1.77 -6.41
N VAL A 137 -4.52 -2.82 -6.00
CA VAL A 137 -4.52 -4.13 -6.65
C VAL A 137 -5.95 -4.57 -6.86
N GLN A 138 -6.26 -5.05 -8.05
CA GLN A 138 -7.54 -5.65 -8.39
C GLN A 138 -7.33 -7.08 -8.87
N ASN A 139 -8.12 -8.02 -8.37
CA ASN A 139 -8.19 -9.36 -8.93
C ASN A 139 -9.02 -9.36 -10.23
N LEU A 140 -8.50 -10.05 -11.24
CA LEU A 140 -9.08 -10.16 -12.58
C LEU A 140 -9.82 -11.49 -12.79
N ASP A 141 -9.85 -12.36 -11.79
CA ASP A 141 -10.54 -13.65 -11.89
C ASP A 141 -12.06 -13.45 -11.81
N SER A 142 -12.79 -14.23 -12.60
CA SER A 142 -14.24 -14.08 -12.83
C SER A 142 -15.12 -14.51 -11.66
N THR A 143 -14.55 -14.99 -10.56
CA THR A 143 -15.28 -15.61 -9.44
C THR A 143 -15.05 -14.84 -8.14
N GLY A 144 -15.75 -13.72 -7.98
CA GLY A 144 -15.75 -12.93 -6.73
C GLY A 144 -14.57 -11.97 -6.60
N GLY A 145 -14.29 -11.20 -7.66
CA GLY A 145 -13.18 -10.26 -7.71
C GLY A 145 -13.12 -9.34 -6.48
N TRP A 146 -11.93 -9.23 -5.90
CA TRP A 146 -11.62 -8.37 -4.77
C TRP A 146 -10.67 -7.25 -5.20
N THR A 147 -10.61 -6.19 -4.39
CA THR A 147 -9.60 -5.13 -4.51
C THR A 147 -8.89 -4.94 -3.19
N ALA A 148 -7.59 -4.66 -3.24
CA ALA A 148 -6.82 -4.23 -2.09
C ALA A 148 -6.21 -2.86 -2.37
N GLU A 149 -6.39 -1.93 -1.43
CA GLU A 149 -5.84 -0.59 -1.52
C GLU A 149 -5.09 -0.26 -0.23
N GLN A 150 -3.88 0.26 -0.39
CA GLN A 150 -3.00 0.59 0.71
C GLN A 150 -2.42 1.99 0.49
N VAL A 151 -2.41 2.79 1.56
CA VAL A 151 -1.73 4.09 1.62
C VAL A 151 -0.70 4.03 2.75
N ARG A 152 0.55 4.40 2.47
CA ARG A 152 1.63 4.40 3.48
C ARG A 152 2.66 5.49 3.22
N ILE A 153 3.47 5.82 4.23
CA ILE A 153 4.66 6.66 4.03
C ILE A 153 5.72 5.84 3.25
N PRO A 154 6.34 6.39 2.19
CA PRO A 154 7.39 5.71 1.43
C PRO A 154 8.66 5.56 2.27
N CYS A 155 9.37 4.45 2.07
CA CYS A 155 10.51 4.05 2.91
C CYS A 155 11.71 5.02 2.80
N TYR A 156 11.79 5.80 1.74
CA TYR A 156 12.88 6.75 1.46
C TYR A 156 12.80 8.04 2.29
N VAL A 157 11.66 8.33 2.92
CA VAL A 157 11.51 9.47 3.84
C VAL A 157 12.04 9.05 5.19
N ASN A 158 13.34 9.33 5.39
CA ASN A 158 14.17 9.07 6.55
C ASN A 158 13.50 8.47 7.79
N LEU A 159 13.96 7.26 8.09
CA LEU A 159 14.06 6.56 9.36
C LEU A 159 14.51 7.49 10.53
N ARG A 160 13.66 8.40 10.99
CA ARG A 160 13.74 9.01 12.32
C ARG A 160 12.32 9.22 12.85
N ILE A 161 12.07 8.60 14.01
CA ILE A 161 10.87 8.70 14.85
C ILE A 161 9.76 7.69 14.49
N GLY A 162 9.83 6.52 15.13
CA GLY A 162 8.72 5.93 15.89
C GLY A 162 7.37 5.58 15.23
N ALA A 163 7.17 5.75 13.93
CA ALA A 163 5.87 5.51 13.29
C ALA A 163 5.71 4.04 12.87
N ARG A 164 4.75 3.35 13.49
CA ARG A 164 4.33 2.00 13.09
C ARG A 164 3.77 2.05 11.67
N SER A 165 4.33 1.25 10.77
CA SER A 165 3.77 1.04 9.43
C SER A 165 2.33 0.50 9.58
N LEU A 166 1.35 1.25 9.11
CA LEU A 166 -0.04 0.81 9.05
C LEU A 166 -0.18 -0.10 7.81
N GLN A 167 0.12 -1.39 7.97
CA GLN A 167 -0.26 -2.42 7.00
C GLN A 167 -1.65 -2.92 7.39
N ILE A 168 -2.67 -2.48 6.66
CA ILE A 168 -3.99 -3.13 6.70
C ILE A 168 -4.24 -3.71 5.32
N LEU A 169 -4.08 -5.04 5.24
CA LEU A 169 -4.54 -5.85 4.13
C LEU A 169 -6.05 -6.00 4.31
N THR A 170 -6.85 -5.06 3.81
CA THR A 170 -8.31 -5.23 3.79
C THR A 170 -8.64 -6.24 2.70
N LEU A 171 -8.61 -7.53 3.06
CA LEU A 171 -9.19 -8.62 2.28
C LEU A 171 -10.70 -8.57 2.48
N THR A 172 -11.40 -7.84 1.61
CA THR A 172 -12.85 -8.02 1.51
C THR A 172 -13.07 -9.33 0.73
N LEU A 173 -13.40 -10.38 1.47
CA LEU A 173 -13.82 -11.70 0.96
C LEU A 173 -15.32 -11.72 0.66
#